data_AF-A0A438EU22-F1
#
_entry.id   AF-A0A438EU22-F1
#
_cell.length_a   1.000
_cell.length_b   1.000
_cell.length_c   1.000
_cell.angle_alpha   90.00
_cell.angle_beta   90.00
_cell.angle_gamma   90.00
#
_symmetry.space_group_name_H-M   'P 1'
#
loop_
_entity.id
_entity.type
_entity.pdbx_description
1 polymer ?
#
loop_
_entity_poly.entity_id
_entity_poly.type
_entity_poly.pdbx_seq_one_letter_code
_entity_poly.pdbx_strand_id
1 'polypeptide(L)'
;MLAKEVIEDSLLSFLTQEAPNVEVDGEPTSQKVLSKIKIGSASLALLAKTALMAKYVSKGEGKSWTYQKAKSMISESVEMSQSIDWKELEKLANEQSEMYPLGPTIALAYLSVLKDCEAHCLSEGSEVKRLGGFM
;
A
#
# COMPACT_ATOMS: atom_id res chain seq x y z
N MET A 1 1.03 4.21 10.04
CA MET A 1 -0.24 3.47 9.92
C MET A 1 0.11 2.17 9.22
N LEU A 2 -0.16 1.02 9.84
CA LEU A 2 0.32 -0.29 9.39
C LEU A 2 0.05 -0.56 7.90
N ALA A 3 -1.15 -0.24 7.41
CA ALA A 3 -1.51 -0.42 6.00
C ALA A 3 -0.65 0.41 5.03
N LYS A 4 -0.24 1.63 5.42
CA LYS A 4 0.65 2.47 4.59
C LYS A 4 2.03 1.84 4.49
N GLU A 5 2.56 1.31 5.59
CA GLU A 5 3.87 0.65 5.64
C GLU A 5 3.89 -0.62 4.78
N VAL A 6 2.79 -1.40 4.78
CA VAL A 6 2.64 -2.57 3.88
C VAL A 6 2.70 -2.15 2.41
N ILE A 7 2.04 -1.05 2.05
CA ILE A 7 2.02 -0.52 0.68
C ILE A 7 3.41 -0.01 0.28
N GLU A 8 4.07 0.74 1.17
CA GLU A 8 5.43 1.23 0.96
C GLU A 8 6.42 0.08 0.74
N ASP A 9 6.44 -0.93 1.61
CA ASP A 9 7.31 -2.10 1.47
C ASP A 9 7.05 -2.85 0.14
N SER A 10 5.78 -3.02 -0.21
CA SER A 10 5.37 -3.75 -1.42
C SER A 10 5.66 -3.01 -2.72
N LEU A 11 5.72 -1.67 -2.73
CA LEU A 11 5.80 -0.86 -3.95
C LEU A 11 7.13 -0.13 -4.14
N LEU A 12 7.81 0.28 -3.07
CA LEU A 12 9.04 1.08 -3.17
C LEU A 12 10.11 0.37 -4.00
N SER A 13 10.29 -0.94 -3.80
CA SER A 13 11.24 -1.77 -4.56
C SER A 13 10.95 -1.83 -6.07
N PHE A 14 9.72 -1.56 -6.49
CA PHE A 14 9.32 -1.53 -7.90
C PHE A 14 9.33 -0.11 -8.50
N LEU A 15 9.19 0.92 -7.67
CA LEU A 15 9.18 2.32 -8.09
C LEU A 15 10.61 2.90 -8.16
N THR A 16 11.50 2.49 -7.26
CA THR A 16 12.81 3.11 -7.04
C THR A 16 13.94 2.08 -7.16
N GLN A 17 15.03 2.43 -7.83
CA GLN A 17 16.29 1.66 -7.79
C GLN A 17 17.28 2.22 -6.76
N GLU A 18 16.93 3.35 -6.14
CA GLU A 18 17.74 4.05 -5.15
C GLU A 18 17.61 3.35 -3.79
N ALA A 19 18.73 3.16 -3.09
CA ALA A 19 18.70 2.72 -1.71
C ALA A 19 18.14 3.86 -0.84
N PRO A 20 17.27 3.57 0.16
CA PRO A 20 16.72 4.60 1.03
C PRO A 20 17.85 5.33 1.76
N ASN A 21 17.87 6.66 1.67
CA ASN A 21 18.81 7.48 2.42
C ASN A 21 18.25 7.76 3.82
N VAL A 22 18.69 7.02 4.84
CA VAL A 22 18.15 7.05 6.20
C VAL A 22 18.07 8.47 6.82
N GLU A 23 18.94 9.40 6.42
CA GLU A 23 18.94 10.79 6.91
C GLU A 23 17.83 11.67 6.29
N VAL A 24 17.38 11.36 5.07
CA VAL A 24 16.40 12.17 4.30
C VAL A 24 15.06 11.46 4.16
N ASP A 25 15.09 10.13 4.09
CA ASP A 25 13.98 9.27 3.73
C ASP A 25 13.33 8.57 4.93
N GLY A 26 13.94 8.69 6.12
CA GLY A 26 13.53 8.00 7.34
C GLY A 26 13.99 6.54 7.40
N GLU A 27 13.71 5.86 8.52
CA GLU A 27 14.06 4.44 8.66
C GLU A 27 13.34 3.56 7.62
N PRO A 28 14.04 2.59 7.01
CA PRO A 28 13.40 1.66 6.09
C PRO A 28 12.29 0.87 6.79
N THR A 29 11.18 0.66 6.09
CA THR A 29 10.05 -0.13 6.58
C THR A 29 10.54 -1.50 7.07
N SER A 30 10.27 -1.80 8.34
CA SER A 30 10.74 -3.03 8.96
C SER A 30 9.93 -4.21 8.43
N GLN A 31 10.58 -5.17 7.76
CA GLN A 31 10.03 -6.50 7.38
C GLN A 31 9.27 -7.19 8.53
N LYS A 32 9.58 -6.83 9.78
CA LYS A 32 8.94 -7.30 11.00
C LYS A 32 7.44 -6.97 11.08
N VAL A 33 6.97 -5.91 10.40
CA VAL A 33 5.55 -5.51 10.40
C VAL A 33 4.71 -6.42 9.51
N LEU A 34 5.22 -6.78 8.33
CA LEU A 34 4.54 -7.72 7.41
C LEU A 34 4.41 -9.13 8.00
N SER A 35 5.39 -9.55 8.80
CA SER A 35 5.39 -10.90 9.39
C SER A 35 4.28 -11.15 10.44
N LYS A 36 3.55 -10.11 10.87
CA LYS A 36 2.49 -10.23 11.89
C LYS A 36 1.07 -10.24 11.33
N ILE A 37 0.81 -9.55 10.23
CA ILE A 37 -0.54 -9.36 9.71
C ILE A 37 -0.82 -10.37 8.60
N LYS A 38 -1.92 -11.11 8.72
CA LYS A 38 -2.37 -12.00 7.67
C LYS A 38 -3.11 -11.19 6.59
N ILE A 39 -2.41 -10.86 5.51
CA ILE A 39 -3.02 -10.20 4.35
C ILE A 39 -3.89 -11.21 3.57
N GLY A 40 -5.11 -10.80 3.22
CA GLY A 40 -6.06 -11.61 2.46
C GLY A 40 -5.64 -11.77 1.00
N SER A 41 -6.15 -12.83 0.35
CA SER A 41 -5.85 -13.11 -1.06
C SER A 41 -6.28 -11.99 -2.01
N ALA A 42 -7.40 -11.32 -1.72
CA ALA A 42 -7.87 -10.16 -2.49
C ALA A 42 -6.89 -8.98 -2.41
N SER A 43 -6.41 -8.65 -1.21
CA SER A 43 -5.43 -7.59 -0.99
C SER A 43 -4.08 -7.93 -1.63
N LEU A 44 -3.63 -9.19 -1.56
CA LEU A 44 -2.43 -9.65 -2.27
C LEU A 44 -2.58 -9.50 -3.79
N ALA A 45 -3.74 -9.83 -4.34
CA ALA A 45 -4.00 -9.66 -5.77
C ALA A 45 -3.97 -8.18 -6.19
N LEU A 46 -4.55 -7.30 -5.38
CA LEU A 46 -4.48 -5.85 -5.61
C LEU A 46 -3.05 -5.31 -5.47
N LEU A 47 -2.29 -5.73 -4.46
CA LEU A 47 -0.88 -5.38 -4.30
C LEU A 47 -0.05 -5.82 -5.52
N ALA A 48 -0.25 -7.05 -6.01
CA ALA A 48 0.43 -7.54 -7.20
C ALA A 48 0.06 -6.75 -8.45
N LYS A 49 -1.23 -6.44 -8.64
CA LYS A 49 -1.72 -5.58 -9.73
C LYS A 49 -1.05 -4.20 -9.68
N THR A 50 -1.00 -3.59 -8.51
CA THR A 50 -0.39 -2.28 -8.28
C THR A 50 1.12 -2.32 -8.51
N ALA A 51 1.83 -3.36 -8.03
CA ALA A 51 3.26 -3.52 -8.24
C ALA A 51 3.63 -3.66 -9.72
N LEU A 52 2.80 -4.39 -10.49
CA LEU A 52 2.97 -4.49 -11.95
C LEU A 52 2.79 -3.12 -12.63
N MET A 53 1.79 -2.34 -12.22
CA MET A 53 1.59 -0.99 -12.76
C MET A 53 2.70 -0.02 -12.35
N ALA A 54 3.14 -0.07 -11.09
CA ALA A 54 4.28 0.70 -10.59
C ALA A 54 5.55 0.45 -11.43
N LYS A 55 5.84 -0.82 -11.71
CA LYS A 55 6.96 -1.22 -12.58
C LYS A 55 6.80 -0.70 -14.01
N TYR A 56 5.59 -0.68 -14.55
CA TYR A 56 5.32 -0.18 -15.90
C TYR A 56 5.50 1.33 -15.99
N VAL A 57 4.93 2.08 -15.05
CA VAL A 57 5.02 3.55 -14.99
C VAL A 57 6.47 3.99 -14.78
N SER A 58 7.21 3.36 -13.86
CA SER A 58 8.64 3.65 -13.63
C SER A 58 9.51 3.40 -14.87
N LYS A 59 9.19 2.37 -15.66
CA LYS A 59 9.87 2.10 -16.95
C LYS A 59 9.45 3.07 -18.06
N GLY A 60 8.18 3.45 -18.11
CA GLY A 60 7.63 4.36 -19.12
C GLY A 60 8.16 5.78 -19.02
N GLU A 61 8.46 6.27 -17.81
CA GLU A 61 9.05 7.61 -17.60
C GLU A 61 10.56 7.70 -17.92
N GLY A 62 11.22 6.59 -18.29
CA GLY A 62 12.62 6.59 -18.73
C GLY A 62 13.65 6.94 -17.64
N LYS A 63 13.21 7.20 -16.40
CA LYS A 63 14.04 7.42 -15.21
C LYS A 63 13.37 6.75 -14.01
N SER A 64 14.14 5.98 -13.24
CA SER A 64 13.69 5.46 -11.95
C SER A 64 13.26 6.63 -11.06
N TRP A 65 12.13 6.49 -10.37
CA TRP A 65 11.69 7.51 -9.45
C TRP A 65 12.66 7.66 -8.29
N THR A 66 12.82 8.89 -7.80
CA THR A 66 13.49 9.12 -6.52
C THR A 66 12.63 8.56 -5.39
N TYR A 67 13.27 8.20 -4.28
CA TYR A 67 12.57 7.67 -3.11
C TYR A 67 11.48 8.63 -2.60
N GLN A 68 11.80 9.93 -2.55
CA GLN A 68 10.85 10.98 -2.20
C GLN A 68 9.65 11.06 -3.15
N LYS A 69 9.85 10.94 -4.48
CA LYS A 69 8.74 10.94 -5.45
C LYS A 69 7.81 9.74 -5.23
N ALA A 70 8.37 8.56 -4.97
CA ALA A 70 7.59 7.36 -4.69
C ALA A 70 6.79 7.49 -3.38
N LYS A 71 7.40 8.00 -2.31
CA LYS A 71 6.70 8.27 -1.03
C LYS A 71 5.61 9.33 -1.16
N SER A 72 5.84 10.40 -1.93
CA SER A 72 4.83 11.42 -2.23
C SER A 72 3.63 10.77 -2.92
N MET A 73 3.87 10.02 -4.01
CA MET A 73 2.82 9.34 -4.76
C MET A 73 1.97 8.41 -3.88
N ILE A 74 2.62 7.62 -3.03
CA ILE A 74 1.90 6.74 -2.09
C ILE A 74 1.06 7.56 -1.11
N SER A 75 1.61 8.64 -0.56
CA SER A 75 0.91 9.50 0.40
C SER A 75 -0.31 10.18 -0.24
N GLU A 76 -0.16 10.75 -1.42
CA GLU A 76 -1.24 11.36 -2.20
C GLU A 76 -2.35 10.34 -2.53
N SER A 77 -1.96 9.10 -2.85
CA SER A 77 -2.91 8.01 -3.09
C SER A 77 -3.65 7.58 -1.83
N VAL A 78 -2.98 7.60 -0.68
CA VAL A 78 -3.62 7.33 0.62
C VAL A 78 -4.62 8.44 0.98
N GLU A 79 -4.29 9.71 0.72
CA GLU A 79 -5.23 10.82 0.92
C GLU A 79 -6.45 10.71 0.00
N MET A 80 -6.22 10.30 -1.25
CA MET A 80 -7.29 10.01 -2.22
C MET A 80 -8.23 8.91 -1.70
N SER A 81 -7.69 7.88 -1.06
CA SER A 81 -8.48 6.79 -0.49
C SER A 81 -9.45 7.21 0.62
N GLN A 82 -9.21 8.35 1.26
CA GLN A 82 -10.06 8.91 2.31
C GLN A 82 -11.13 9.85 1.75
N SER A 83 -10.87 10.43 0.57
CA SER A 83 -11.72 11.44 -0.05
C SER A 83 -12.66 10.87 -1.11
N ILE A 84 -12.34 9.70 -1.67
CA ILE A 84 -13.07 9.06 -2.77
C ILE A 84 -13.61 7.70 -2.32
N ASP A 85 -14.88 7.43 -2.66
CA ASP A 85 -15.51 6.14 -2.38
C ASP A 85 -14.83 4.99 -3.16
N TRP A 86 -14.91 3.78 -2.59
CA TRP A 86 -14.37 2.56 -3.20
C TRP A 86 -14.83 2.35 -4.65
N LYS A 87 -16.11 2.58 -4.96
CA LYS A 87 -16.65 2.35 -6.32
C LYS A 87 -16.09 3.33 -7.33
N GLU A 88 -15.93 4.58 -6.93
CA GLU A 88 -15.35 5.62 -7.77
C GLU A 88 -13.86 5.37 -7.99
N LEU A 89 -13.14 4.91 -6.96
CA LEU A 89 -11.74 4.47 -7.10
C LEU A 89 -11.60 3.25 -8.03
N GLU A 90 -12.51 2.28 -7.95
CA GLU A 90 -12.53 1.12 -8.84
C GLU A 90 -12.76 1.52 -10.30
N LYS A 91 -13.65 2.49 -10.52
CA LYS A 91 -13.87 3.08 -11.83
C LYS A 91 -12.62 3.79 -12.35
N LEU A 92 -12.03 4.67 -11.56
CA LEU A 92 -10.80 5.40 -11.89
C LEU A 92 -9.61 4.45 -12.15
N ALA A 93 -9.49 3.36 -11.40
CA ALA A 93 -8.44 2.35 -11.58
C ALA A 93 -8.65 1.45 -12.80
N ASN A 94 -9.88 1.39 -13.31
CA ASN A 94 -10.24 0.64 -14.52
C ASN A 94 -10.39 1.53 -15.76
N GLU A 95 -10.29 2.86 -15.60
CA GLU A 95 -10.22 3.78 -16.73
C GLU A 95 -8.94 3.50 -17.52
N GLN A 96 -9.12 2.99 -18.74
CA GLN A 96 -8.05 2.78 -19.71
C GLN A 96 -7.69 4.13 -20.32
N SER A 97 -6.95 4.94 -19.56
CA SER A 97 -6.30 6.15 -20.05
C SER A 97 -4.90 5.83 -20.60
N GLU A 98 -4.37 6.72 -21.44
CA GLU A 98 -3.01 6.65 -22.01
C GLU A 98 -1.92 6.57 -20.92
N MET A 99 -2.24 7.05 -19.71
CA MET A 99 -1.41 6.94 -18.52
C MET A 99 -2.09 5.98 -17.52
N TYR A 100 -1.42 4.89 -17.17
CA TYR A 100 -1.93 3.90 -16.20
C TYR A 100 -2.30 4.60 -14.88
N PRO A 101 -3.52 4.40 -14.33
CA PRO A 101 -4.01 5.08 -13.13
C PRO A 101 -3.39 4.47 -11.86
N LEU A 102 -2.09 4.73 -11.66
CA LEU A 102 -1.32 4.20 -10.54
C LEU A 102 -1.89 4.69 -9.20
N GLY A 103 -2.23 5.97 -9.07
CA GLY A 103 -2.77 6.56 -7.84
C GLY A 103 -4.05 5.87 -7.35
N PRO A 104 -5.12 5.80 -8.17
CA PRO A 104 -6.34 5.09 -7.82
C PRO A 104 -6.12 3.61 -7.46
N THR A 105 -5.16 2.95 -8.11
CA THR A 105 -4.87 1.54 -7.80
C THR A 105 -4.11 1.38 -6.49
N ILE A 106 -3.18 2.29 -6.16
CA ILE A 106 -2.54 2.35 -4.84
C ILE A 106 -3.60 2.59 -3.77
N ALA A 107 -4.54 3.51 -3.99
CA ALA A 107 -5.63 3.80 -3.07
C ALA A 107 -6.51 2.57 -2.79
N LEU A 108 -6.89 1.81 -3.83
CA LEU A 108 -7.65 0.56 -3.67
C LEU A 108 -6.87 -0.50 -2.90
N ALA A 109 -5.59 -0.69 -3.23
CA ALA A 109 -4.74 -1.64 -2.52
C ALA A 109 -4.62 -1.26 -1.04
N TYR A 110 -4.44 0.04 -0.74
CA TYR A 110 -4.38 0.56 0.62
C TYR A 110 -5.68 0.27 1.39
N LEU A 111 -6.85 0.58 0.82
CA LEU A 111 -8.14 0.31 1.47
C LEU A 111 -8.38 -1.18 1.71
N SER A 112 -7.95 -2.04 0.79
CA SER A 112 -8.04 -3.49 0.94
C SER A 112 -7.15 -3.99 2.09
N VAL A 113 -5.89 -3.54 2.11
CA VAL A 113 -4.94 -3.86 3.19
C VAL A 113 -5.41 -3.30 4.53
N LEU A 114 -6.00 -2.11 4.55
CA LEU A 114 -6.56 -1.50 5.76
C LEU A 114 -7.66 -2.38 6.36
N LYS A 115 -8.59 -2.88 5.54
CA LYS A 115 -9.63 -3.83 5.99
C LYS A 115 -9.04 -5.11 6.57
N ASP A 116 -7.99 -5.65 5.96
CA ASP A 116 -7.31 -6.83 6.50
C ASP A 116 -6.62 -6.54 7.84
N CYS A 117 -6.00 -5.35 7.98
CA CYS A 117 -5.42 -4.90 9.24
C CYS A 117 -6.50 -4.76 10.33
N GLU A 118 -7.64 -4.15 10.00
CA GLU A 118 -8.76 -4.01 10.92
C GLU A 118 -9.32 -5.36 11.36
N ALA A 119 -9.52 -6.29 10.42
CA ALA A 119 -9.98 -7.64 10.71
C ALA A 119 -8.98 -8.41 11.60
N HIS A 120 -7.68 -8.25 11.36
CA HIS A 120 -6.64 -8.85 12.17
C HIS A 120 -6.64 -8.31 13.61
N CYS A 121 -6.69 -6.98 13.79
CA CYS A 121 -6.78 -6.34 15.10
C CYS A 121 -8.03 -6.77 15.88
N LEU A 122 -9.18 -6.91 15.19
CA LEU A 122 -10.41 -7.41 15.80
C LEU A 122 -10.27 -8.87 16.25
N SER A 123 -9.60 -9.70 15.46
CA SER A 123 -9.31 -11.10 15.82
C SER A 123 -8.41 -11.18 17.04
N GLU A 124 -7.27 -10.47 17.05
CA GLU A 124 -6.36 -10.46 18.19
C GLU A 124 -7.06 -9.95 19.46
N GLY A 125 -7.84 -8.87 19.37
CA GLY A 125 -8.61 -8.35 20.49
C GLY A 125 -9.69 -9.33 21.00
N SER A 126 -10.30 -10.11 20.11
CA SER A 126 -11.25 -11.17 20.47
C SER A 126 -10.55 -12.35 21.14
N GLU A 127 -9.35 -12.74 20.68
CA GLU A 127 -8.56 -13.80 21.29
C GLU A 127 -8.04 -13.41 22.68
N VAL A 128 -7.62 -12.15 22.87
CA VAL A 128 -7.26 -11.62 24.20
C VAL A 128 -8.46 -11.71 25.16
N LYS A 129 -9.67 -11.29 24.72
CA LYS A 129 -10.90 -11.45 25.52
C LYS A 129 -11.20 -12.92 25.84
N ARG A 130 -11.03 -13.83 24.86
CA ARG A 130 -11.26 -15.27 25.05
C ARG A 130 -10.27 -15.91 26.02
N LEU A 131 -9.03 -15.42 26.05
CA LEU A 131 -7.96 -15.89 26.94
C LEU A 131 -8.02 -15.24 28.34
N GLY A 132 -9.09 -14.50 28.66
CA GLY A 132 -9.27 -13.86 29.97
C GLY A 132 -8.50 -12.55 30.14
N GLY A 133 -8.01 -11.97 29.04
CA GLY A 133 -7.40 -10.64 29.03
C GLY A 133 -8.48 -9.57 29.15
N PHE A 134 -8.53 -8.98 30.35
CA PHE A 134 -9.52 -8.05 30.91
C PHE A 134 -10.74 -8.70 31.58
N MET A 135 -10.55 -8.91 32.88
CA MET A 135 -11.55 -8.77 33.93
C MET A 135 -12.05 -7.32 34.00
#